data_AF-A0A3N0A3Y9-F1
#
_entry.id   AF-A0A3N0A3Y9-F1
#
_cell.length_a   1.000
_cell.length_b   1.000
_cell.length_c   1.000
_cell.angle_alpha   90.00
_cell.angle_beta   90.00
_cell.angle_gamma   90.00
#
_symmetry.space_group_name_H-M   'P 1'
#
loop_
_entity.id
_entity.type
_entity.pdbx_description
1 polymer ?
#
loop_
_entity_poly.entity_id
_entity_poly.type
_entity_poly.pdbx_seq_one_letter_code
_entity_poly.pdbx_strand_id
1 'polypeptide(L)'
;MVALVVLVILAVIAYNYSGDLTRQKGLQFGVELEQIQDEIKQIQTRFYSQTTLWREGDLSKEQLLDSYDVHLAEFAEIISRYDKLGPPAIFEGSVDLLKISSQAQMESDSHYLEWIKTGDESARVRSDALLQESLDYEMLGIAEFYAAKSGIIQYDQEQFAPPQTGIAQRVVEVAQTMTDRCNADFKNQSGGFDSEQDSTAWQLCVDAAQKWKEEHLP
;
A
#
# COMPACT_ATOMS: atom_id res chain seq x y z
N MET A 1 6.27 9.97 10.17
CA MET A 1 5.97 8.93 11.17
C MET A 1 6.89 7.77 10.84
N VAL A 2 7.98 7.59 11.57
CA VAL A 2 8.98 6.57 11.26
C VAL A 2 8.52 5.28 11.94
N ALA A 3 7.82 4.42 11.20
CA ALA A 3 7.54 3.06 11.66
C ALA A 3 8.83 2.24 11.51
N LEU A 4 9.69 2.30 12.52
CA LEU A 4 10.78 1.36 12.70
C LEU A 4 10.19 0.02 13.14
N VAL A 5 9.90 -0.86 12.18
CA VAL A 5 9.88 -2.30 12.48
C VAL A 5 11.15 -2.89 11.88
N VAL A 6 12.25 -2.75 12.61
CA VAL A 6 13.45 -3.59 12.41
C VAL A 6 13.14 -4.93 13.04
N LEU A 7 12.69 -5.90 12.24
CA LEU A 7 12.74 -7.31 12.59
C LEU A 7 13.21 -8.14 11.39
N VAL A 8 14.40 -7.81 10.91
CA VAL A 8 15.21 -8.78 10.16
C VAL A 8 15.65 -9.85 11.15
N ILE A 9 14.83 -10.88 11.32
CA ILE A 9 15.15 -12.02 12.18
C ILE A 9 16.10 -12.94 11.44
N LEU A 10 17.39 -12.64 11.60
CA LEU A 10 18.46 -13.62 11.57
C LEU A 10 18.10 -14.79 12.48
N ALA A 11 17.65 -15.88 11.86
CA ALA A 11 17.96 -17.27 12.22
C ALA A 11 16.98 -18.17 11.48
N VAL A 12 17.26 -18.52 10.22
CA VAL A 12 16.70 -19.74 9.62
C VAL A 12 17.29 -20.91 10.42
N ILE A 13 16.64 -21.27 11.53
CA ILE A 13 17.05 -22.42 12.34
C ILE A 13 16.59 -23.66 11.61
N ALA A 14 17.60 -24.46 11.27
CA ALA A 14 17.51 -25.76 10.66
C ALA A 14 16.52 -26.68 11.39
N TYR A 15 15.48 -27.11 10.68
CA TYR A 15 14.82 -28.35 11.06
C TYR A 15 14.41 -29.17 9.83
N ASN A 16 15.08 -30.33 9.71
CA ASN A 16 14.67 -31.53 8.97
C ASN A 16 14.21 -31.38 7.50
N TYR A 17 15.10 -30.91 6.63
CA TYR A 17 15.02 -31.29 5.21
C TYR A 17 16.35 -31.88 4.78
N SER A 18 16.33 -33.17 4.43
CA SER A 18 17.50 -33.97 4.04
C SER A 18 18.28 -33.34 2.88
N GLY A 19 19.58 -33.09 3.08
CA GLY A 19 20.57 -32.75 2.06
C GLY A 19 21.10 -31.31 2.14
N ASP A 20 22.43 -31.15 2.16
CA ASP A 20 23.14 -29.85 2.25
C ASP A 20 22.64 -28.80 1.23
N LEU A 21 22.15 -29.25 0.07
CA LEU A 21 21.59 -28.42 -1.00
C LEU A 21 20.30 -27.69 -0.58
N THR A 22 19.40 -28.35 0.16
CA THR A 22 18.13 -27.75 0.59
C THR A 22 18.35 -26.70 1.67
N ARG A 23 19.32 -26.93 2.55
CA ARG A 23 19.74 -25.96 3.57
C ARG A 23 20.32 -24.69 2.93
N GLN A 24 21.14 -24.83 1.89
CA GLN A 24 21.68 -23.69 1.16
C GLN A 24 20.58 -22.90 0.44
N LYS A 25 19.62 -23.55 -0.20
CA LYS A 25 18.47 -22.88 -0.85
C LYS A 25 17.59 -22.11 0.13
N GLY A 26 17.29 -22.69 1.30
CA GLY A 26 16.51 -21.99 2.34
C GLY A 26 17.24 -20.77 2.93
N LEU A 27 18.57 -20.86 3.11
CA LEU A 27 19.38 -19.72 3.52
C LEU A 27 19.43 -18.63 2.44
N GLN A 28 19.62 -19.03 1.17
CA GLN A 28 19.62 -18.11 0.04
C GLN A 28 18.29 -17.36 -0.09
N PHE A 29 17.16 -18.08 -0.03
CA PHE A 29 15.83 -17.49 -0.01
C PHE A 29 15.68 -16.43 1.10
N GLY A 30 16.07 -16.77 2.33
CA GLY A 30 15.98 -15.84 3.46
C GLY A 30 16.80 -14.56 3.26
N VAL A 31 18.02 -14.68 2.74
CA VAL A 31 18.90 -13.54 2.44
C VAL A 31 18.35 -12.68 1.31
N GLU A 32 17.85 -13.29 0.24
CA GLU A 32 17.29 -12.55 -0.90
C GLU A 32 16.00 -11.82 -0.52
N LEU A 33 15.13 -12.45 0.28
CA LEU A 33 13.92 -11.82 0.80
C LEU A 33 14.25 -10.65 1.73
N GLU A 34 15.22 -10.82 2.63
CA GLU A 34 15.73 -9.75 3.50
C GLU A 34 16.25 -8.57 2.69
N GLN A 35 17.04 -8.86 1.65
CA GLN A 35 17.57 -7.82 0.78
C GLN A 35 16.46 -7.03 0.08
N ILE A 36 15.40 -7.69 -0.40
CA ILE A 36 14.23 -7.03 -0.99
C ILE A 36 13.57 -6.09 0.02
N GLN A 37 13.29 -6.57 1.25
CA GLN A 37 12.66 -5.74 2.29
C GLN A 37 13.52 -4.53 2.66
N ASP A 38 14.84 -4.72 2.80
CA ASP A 38 15.74 -3.64 3.16
C ASP A 38 15.86 -2.60 2.05
N GLU A 39 15.93 -3.02 0.79
CA GLU A 39 15.93 -2.12 -0.37
C GLU A 39 14.62 -1.31 -0.45
N ILE A 40 13.45 -1.95 -0.28
CA ILE A 40 12.15 -1.25 -0.20
C ILE A 40 12.17 -0.16 0.89
N LYS A 41 12.65 -0.51 2.08
CA LYS A 41 12.74 0.43 3.19
C LYS A 41 13.67 1.59 2.89
N GLN A 42 14.82 1.33 2.25
CA GLN A 42 15.78 2.37 1.88
C GLN A 42 15.17 3.36 0.89
N ILE A 43 14.50 2.86 -0.16
CA ILE A 43 13.89 3.73 -1.17
C ILE A 43 12.71 4.54 -0.59
N GLN A 44 11.87 3.93 0.26
CA GLN A 44 10.81 4.63 0.99
C GLN A 44 11.38 5.72 1.90
N THR A 45 12.43 5.42 2.66
CA THR A 45 13.10 6.40 3.53
C THR A 45 13.59 7.61 2.74
N ARG A 46 14.21 7.37 1.58
CA ARG A 46 14.67 8.44 0.68
C ARG A 46 13.51 9.26 0.12
N PHE A 47 12.41 8.62 -0.29
CA PHE A 47 11.21 9.30 -0.79
C PHE A 47 10.59 10.24 0.25
N TYR A 48 10.39 9.76 1.49
CA TYR A 48 9.87 10.61 2.56
C TYR A 48 10.83 11.73 2.96
N SER A 49 12.15 11.48 2.89
CA SER A 49 13.14 12.51 3.12
C SER A 49 13.07 13.62 2.08
N GLN A 50 12.94 13.29 0.79
CA GLN A 50 12.79 14.27 -0.29
C GLN A 50 11.48 15.06 -0.16
N THR A 51 10.39 14.38 0.17
CA THR A 51 9.09 15.01 0.45
C THR A 51 9.18 16.00 1.62
N THR A 52 9.94 15.67 2.67
CA THR A 52 10.16 16.57 3.81
C THR A 52 10.95 17.80 3.40
N LEU A 53 12.06 17.62 2.67
CA LEU A 53 12.86 18.74 2.15
C LEU A 53 12.03 19.68 1.26
N TRP A 54 11.14 19.13 0.43
CA TRP A 54 10.23 19.94 -0.38
C TRP A 54 9.26 20.75 0.48
N ARG A 55 8.65 20.13 1.50
CA ARG A 55 7.74 20.82 2.43
C ARG A 55 8.43 21.92 3.23
N GLU A 56 9.73 21.76 3.52
CA GLU A 56 10.55 22.75 4.23
C GLU A 56 11.07 23.86 3.30
N GLY A 57 10.91 23.70 1.98
CA GLY A 57 11.36 24.66 0.96
C GLY A 57 12.82 24.47 0.54
N ASP A 58 13.50 23.44 1.04
CA ASP A 58 14.88 23.09 0.74
C ASP A 58 15.02 22.31 -0.60
N LEU A 59 13.90 21.81 -1.14
CA LEU A 59 13.82 21.16 -2.45
C LEU A 59 12.69 21.80 -3.28
N SER A 60 12.96 22.14 -4.54
CA SER A 60 11.90 22.65 -5.43
C SER A 60 10.92 21.54 -5.83
N LYS A 61 9.71 21.93 -6.25
CA LYS A 61 8.71 20.97 -6.77
C LYS A 61 9.27 20.21 -7.96
N GLU A 62 9.96 20.88 -8.88
CA GLU A 62 10.55 20.29 -10.08
C GLU A 62 11.60 19.22 -9.71
N GLN A 63 12.48 19.52 -8.76
CA GLN A 63 13.49 18.55 -8.29
C GLN A 63 12.86 17.34 -7.59
N LEU A 64 11.76 17.54 -6.86
CA LEU A 64 11.00 16.43 -6.26
C LEU A 64 10.36 15.54 -7.32
N LEU A 65 9.81 16.13 -8.39
CA LEU A 65 9.19 15.36 -9.47
C LEU A 65 10.24 14.55 -10.26
N ASP A 66 11.43 15.09 -10.51
CA ASP A 66 12.51 14.36 -11.19
C ASP A 66 13.03 13.18 -10.36
N SER A 67 13.18 13.36 -9.04
CA SER A 67 13.63 12.28 -8.15
C SER A 67 12.59 11.17 -7.99
N TYR A 68 11.33 11.49 -8.28
CA TYR A 68 10.21 10.58 -8.16
C TYR A 68 10.14 9.53 -9.29
N ASP A 69 10.38 9.93 -10.54
CA ASP A 69 10.38 8.98 -11.66
C ASP A 69 11.45 7.89 -11.45
N VAL A 70 12.60 8.28 -10.90
CA VAL A 70 13.66 7.35 -10.46
C VAL A 70 13.18 6.45 -9.33
N HIS A 71 12.49 7.02 -8.33
CA HIS A 71 11.94 6.26 -7.20
C HIS A 71 10.99 5.16 -7.67
N LEU A 72 10.01 5.45 -8.54
CA LEU A 72 9.08 4.44 -9.04
C LEU A 72 9.75 3.34 -9.85
N ALA A 73 10.73 3.70 -10.69
CA ALA A 73 11.46 2.73 -11.49
C ALA A 73 12.26 1.76 -10.61
N GLU A 74 12.99 2.28 -9.62
CA GLU A 74 13.73 1.47 -8.66
C GLU A 74 12.79 0.60 -7.81
N PHE A 75 11.64 1.14 -7.38
CA PHE A 75 10.63 0.38 -6.63
C PHE A 75 10.10 -0.81 -7.44
N ALA A 76 9.71 -0.57 -8.69
CA ALA A 76 9.20 -1.61 -9.59
C ALA A 76 10.25 -2.70 -9.86
N GLU A 77 11.53 -2.31 -10.00
CA GLU A 77 12.63 -3.26 -10.15
C GLU A 77 12.74 -4.18 -8.92
N ILE A 78 12.69 -3.61 -7.71
CA ILE A 78 12.77 -4.39 -6.46
C ILE A 78 11.56 -5.32 -6.33
N ILE A 79 10.34 -4.85 -6.61
CA ILE A 79 9.13 -5.69 -6.60
C ILE A 79 9.27 -6.87 -7.56
N SER A 80 9.87 -6.66 -8.74
CA SER A 80 10.06 -7.74 -9.72
C SER A 80 10.93 -8.89 -9.22
N ARG A 81 11.71 -8.68 -8.16
CA ARG A 81 12.58 -9.70 -7.57
C ARG A 81 11.81 -10.72 -6.73
N TYR A 82 10.62 -10.39 -6.22
CA TYR A 82 9.77 -11.36 -5.50
C TYR A 82 9.46 -12.58 -6.39
N ASP A 83 9.19 -12.36 -7.68
CA ASP A 83 8.88 -13.42 -8.65
C ASP A 83 10.05 -14.37 -8.91
N LYS A 84 11.26 -14.00 -8.48
CA LYS A 84 12.50 -14.76 -8.68
C LYS A 84 12.97 -15.48 -7.42
N LEU A 85 12.34 -15.25 -6.27
CA LEU A 85 12.77 -15.78 -4.97
C LEU A 85 12.69 -17.31 -4.87
N GLY A 86 11.77 -17.94 -5.61
CA GLY A 86 11.53 -19.39 -5.53
C GLY A 86 11.35 -19.89 -4.09
N PRO A 87 10.41 -19.32 -3.31
CA PRO A 87 10.26 -19.65 -1.90
C PRO A 87 9.88 -21.12 -1.70
N PRO A 88 10.27 -21.76 -0.57
CA PRO A 88 9.68 -23.02 -0.18
C PRO A 88 8.15 -22.87 -0.01
N ALA A 89 7.38 -23.90 -0.37
CA ALA A 89 5.90 -23.84 -0.39
C ALA A 89 5.25 -23.29 0.89
N ILE A 90 5.85 -23.57 2.06
CA ILE A 90 5.35 -23.06 3.36
C ILE A 90 5.48 -21.55 3.54
N PHE A 91 6.27 -20.85 2.70
CA PHE A 91 6.50 -19.41 2.74
C PHE A 91 5.85 -18.66 1.57
N GLU A 92 5.24 -19.34 0.59
CA GLU A 92 4.64 -18.70 -0.59
C GLU A 92 3.63 -17.62 -0.21
N GLY A 93 2.69 -17.92 0.70
CA GLY A 93 1.69 -16.93 1.17
C GLY A 93 2.32 -15.68 1.78
N SER A 94 3.33 -15.85 2.65
CA SER A 94 4.04 -14.71 3.25
C SER A 94 4.76 -13.85 2.21
N VAL A 95 5.33 -14.47 1.18
CA VAL A 95 6.04 -13.77 0.09
C VAL A 95 5.06 -13.01 -0.79
N ASP A 96 3.91 -13.62 -1.11
CA ASP A 96 2.85 -12.96 -1.87
C ASP A 96 2.31 -11.73 -1.13
N LEU A 97 2.09 -11.83 0.19
CA LEU A 97 1.63 -10.70 1.01
C LEU A 97 2.64 -9.55 1.06
N LEU A 98 3.92 -9.87 1.24
CA LEU A 98 4.98 -8.86 1.23
C LEU A 98 5.10 -8.20 -0.15
N LYS A 99 4.90 -8.96 -1.24
CA LYS A 99 4.85 -8.40 -2.60
C LYS A 99 3.66 -7.47 -2.77
N ILE A 100 2.46 -7.86 -2.36
CA ILE A 100 1.25 -7.03 -2.44
C ILE A 100 1.43 -5.75 -1.62
N SER A 101 1.97 -5.85 -0.40
CA SER A 101 2.33 -4.68 0.41
C SER A 101 3.23 -3.73 -0.37
N SER A 102 4.30 -4.24 -0.97
CA SER A 102 5.27 -3.44 -1.74
C SER A 102 4.61 -2.74 -2.93
N GLN A 103 3.70 -3.44 -3.63
CA GLN A 103 2.92 -2.88 -4.74
C GLN A 103 2.01 -1.75 -4.27
N ALA A 104 1.30 -1.94 -3.16
CA ALA A 104 0.44 -0.91 -2.57
C ALA A 104 1.24 0.31 -2.09
N GLN A 105 2.45 0.13 -1.54
CA GLN A 105 3.36 1.24 -1.20
C GLN A 105 3.74 2.05 -2.45
N MET A 106 4.13 1.36 -3.53
CA MET A 106 4.50 2.01 -4.78
C MET A 106 3.32 2.77 -5.42
N GLU A 107 2.12 2.17 -5.41
CA GLU A 107 0.90 2.81 -5.93
C GLU A 107 0.51 4.02 -5.06
N SER A 108 0.64 3.91 -3.73
CA SER A 108 0.46 5.03 -2.80
C SER A 108 1.35 6.21 -3.19
N ASP A 109 2.64 5.95 -3.41
CA ASP A 109 3.58 7.00 -3.78
C ASP A 109 3.19 7.68 -5.09
N SER A 110 2.60 6.93 -6.04
CA SER A 110 2.12 7.44 -7.34
C SER A 110 0.95 8.39 -7.18
N HIS A 111 0.01 8.04 -6.32
CA HIS A 111 -1.11 8.91 -6.00
C HIS A 111 -0.67 10.14 -5.19
N TYR A 112 0.33 10.00 -4.33
CA TYR A 112 0.89 11.14 -3.59
C TYR A 112 1.52 12.17 -4.53
N LEU A 113 2.27 11.68 -5.53
CA LEU A 113 2.84 12.52 -6.57
C LEU A 113 1.75 13.22 -7.39
N GLU A 114 0.71 12.49 -7.77
CA GLU A 114 -0.38 13.07 -8.56
C GLU A 114 -1.03 14.24 -7.82
N TRP A 115 -1.23 14.10 -6.50
CA TRP A 115 -1.66 15.20 -5.65
C TRP A 115 -0.66 16.35 -5.63
N ILE A 116 0.65 16.11 -5.50
CA ILE A 116 1.66 17.18 -5.57
C ILE A 116 1.59 17.91 -6.91
N LYS A 117 1.42 17.17 -8.03
CA LYS A 117 1.38 17.71 -9.38
C LYS A 117 0.15 18.59 -9.58
N THR A 118 -1.03 18.08 -9.25
CA THR A 118 -2.33 18.65 -9.65
C THR A 118 -3.08 19.39 -8.53
N GLY A 119 -2.77 19.08 -7.27
CA GLY A 119 -3.56 19.51 -6.12
C GLY A 119 -4.87 18.73 -5.93
N ASP A 120 -5.08 17.62 -6.65
CA ASP A 120 -6.28 16.80 -6.48
C ASP A 120 -6.26 16.04 -5.14
N GLU A 121 -7.09 16.47 -4.21
CA GLU A 121 -7.24 15.84 -2.90
C GLU A 121 -7.74 14.39 -2.98
N SER A 122 -8.42 13.99 -4.07
CA SER A 122 -8.83 12.59 -4.26
C SER A 122 -7.61 11.66 -4.39
N ALA A 123 -6.57 12.12 -5.10
CA ALA A 123 -5.30 11.40 -5.22
C ALA A 123 -4.58 11.31 -3.87
N ARG A 124 -4.59 12.36 -3.05
CA ARG A 124 -4.02 12.31 -1.70
C ARG A 124 -4.70 11.28 -0.82
N VAL A 125 -6.04 11.27 -0.82
CA VAL A 125 -6.82 10.31 -0.03
C VAL A 125 -6.55 8.87 -0.48
N ARG A 126 -6.44 8.64 -1.80
CA ARG A 126 -6.08 7.34 -2.36
C ARG A 126 -4.70 6.89 -1.92
N SER A 127 -3.71 7.79 -1.94
CA SER A 127 -2.36 7.53 -1.41
C SER A 127 -2.41 7.12 0.06
N ASP A 128 -3.07 7.89 0.92
CA ASP A 128 -3.15 7.60 2.36
C ASP A 128 -3.81 6.23 2.63
N ALA A 129 -4.83 5.87 1.84
CA ALA A 129 -5.51 4.57 1.94
C ALA A 129 -4.61 3.40 1.52
N LEU A 130 -3.94 3.51 0.37
CA LEU A 130 -3.00 2.51 -0.15
C LEU A 130 -1.81 2.32 0.79
N LEU A 131 -1.31 3.39 1.41
CA LEU A 131 -0.25 3.30 2.41
C LEU A 131 -0.69 2.45 3.61
N GLN A 132 -1.91 2.64 4.10
CA GLN A 132 -2.43 1.83 5.22
C GLN A 132 -2.65 0.38 4.82
N GLU A 133 -3.23 0.13 3.65
CA GLU A 133 -3.36 -1.20 3.07
C GLU A 133 -2.00 -1.91 3.00
N SER A 134 -0.97 -1.19 2.57
CA SER A 134 0.36 -1.76 2.50
C SER A 134 0.91 -2.21 3.85
N LEU A 135 0.64 -1.45 4.92
CA LEU A 135 1.07 -1.79 6.29
C LEU A 135 0.31 -3.01 6.81
N ASP A 136 -0.98 -3.11 6.49
CA ASP A 136 -1.80 -4.27 6.85
C ASP A 136 -1.26 -5.55 6.18
N TYR A 137 -0.97 -5.52 4.88
CA TYR A 137 -0.35 -6.65 4.18
C TYR A 137 1.06 -6.96 4.67
N GLU A 138 1.86 -5.95 4.99
CA GLU A 138 3.21 -6.16 5.54
C GLU A 138 3.13 -6.91 6.86
N MET A 139 2.26 -6.45 7.78
CA MET A 139 2.04 -7.09 9.07
C MET A 139 1.56 -8.53 8.93
N LEU A 140 0.65 -8.80 7.99
CA LEU A 140 0.15 -10.15 7.70
C LEU A 140 1.25 -11.04 7.12
N GLY A 141 1.99 -10.55 6.12
CA GLY A 141 3.10 -11.29 5.52
C GLY A 141 4.18 -11.64 6.55
N ILE A 142 4.52 -10.71 7.44
CA ILE A 142 5.44 -10.94 8.56
C ILE A 142 4.88 -11.99 9.52
N ALA A 143 3.60 -11.92 9.89
CA ALA A 143 2.97 -12.88 10.78
C ALA A 143 2.97 -14.29 10.20
N GLU A 144 2.59 -14.45 8.93
CA GLU A 144 2.62 -15.72 8.21
C GLU A 144 4.04 -16.28 8.11
N PHE A 145 5.02 -15.43 7.79
CA PHE A 145 6.42 -15.83 7.74
C PHE A 145 6.89 -16.44 9.06
N TYR A 146 6.53 -15.84 10.20
CA TYR A 146 6.88 -16.39 11.52
C TYR A 146 6.08 -17.63 11.91
N ALA A 147 4.82 -17.72 11.51
CA ALA A 147 4.01 -18.93 11.69
C ALA A 147 4.63 -20.12 10.95
N ALA A 148 4.97 -19.93 9.67
CA ALA A 148 5.66 -20.92 8.85
C ALA A 148 7.02 -21.31 9.44
N LYS A 149 7.81 -20.32 9.88
CA LYS A 149 9.12 -20.53 10.52
C LYS A 149 9.03 -21.33 11.83
N SER A 150 7.97 -21.13 12.62
CA SER A 150 7.75 -21.84 13.89
C SER A 150 7.11 -23.22 13.72
N GLY A 151 6.75 -23.61 12.49
CA GLY A 151 6.09 -24.89 12.19
C GLY A 151 4.61 -24.91 12.58
N ILE A 152 4.01 -23.75 12.86
CA ILE A 152 2.60 -23.61 13.21
C ILE A 152 1.86 -23.20 11.94
N ILE A 153 1.49 -24.17 11.11
CA ILE A 153 0.53 -23.95 10.01
C ILE A 153 -0.69 -24.83 10.30
N GLN A 154 -1.79 -24.22 10.73
CA GLN A 154 -3.08 -24.90 10.76
C GLN A 154 -3.64 -24.87 9.33
N TYR A 155 -3.47 -25.99 8.61
CA TYR A 155 -3.79 -26.20 7.19
C TYR A 155 -5.29 -26.30 6.85
N ASP A 156 -6.18 -25.80 7.71
CA ASP A 156 -7.62 -25.86 7.46
C ASP A 156 -8.19 -24.44 7.47
N GLN A 157 -8.11 -23.78 6.31
CA GLN A 157 -9.22 -23.12 5.61
C GLN A 157 -8.69 -22.01 4.69
N GLU A 158 -8.89 -22.23 3.39
CA GLU A 158 -8.87 -21.26 2.28
C GLU A 158 -7.52 -20.57 1.96
N GLN A 159 -7.19 -20.48 0.67
CA GLN A 159 -6.17 -19.55 0.19
C GLN A 159 -6.48 -18.17 0.75
N PHE A 160 -5.50 -17.56 1.41
CA PHE A 160 -5.68 -16.26 2.04
C PHE A 160 -6.21 -15.24 1.02
N ALA A 161 -7.40 -14.70 1.30
CA ALA A 161 -7.92 -13.56 0.60
C ALA A 161 -7.53 -12.29 1.38
N PRO A 162 -6.97 -11.27 0.72
CA PRO A 162 -6.63 -10.01 1.37
C PRO A 162 -7.80 -9.43 2.19
N PRO A 163 -7.58 -8.85 3.38
CA PRO A 163 -8.66 -8.35 4.21
C PRO A 163 -9.28 -7.13 3.54
N GLN A 164 -10.45 -7.30 2.92
CA GLN A 164 -11.17 -6.18 2.29
C GLN A 164 -11.71 -5.16 3.30
N THR A 165 -11.77 -5.51 4.58
CA THR A 165 -12.55 -4.79 5.60
C THR A 165 -12.03 -3.39 5.91
N GLY A 166 -10.71 -3.13 5.83
CA GLY A 166 -10.15 -1.78 6.05
C GLY A 166 -10.37 -0.85 4.86
N ILE A 167 -10.14 -1.35 3.65
CA ILE A 167 -10.15 -0.56 2.41
C ILE A 167 -11.58 -0.26 1.97
N ALA A 168 -12.43 -1.28 1.93
CA ALA A 168 -13.84 -1.11 1.57
C ALA A 168 -14.52 -0.12 2.52
N GLN A 169 -14.21 -0.19 3.82
CA GLN A 169 -14.77 0.73 4.81
C GLN A 169 -14.28 2.17 4.59
N ARG A 170 -12.98 2.39 4.33
CA ARG A 170 -12.46 3.75 4.05
C ARG A 170 -13.00 4.33 2.75
N VAL A 171 -13.11 3.53 1.69
CA VAL A 171 -13.70 3.96 0.42
C VAL A 171 -15.16 4.38 0.62
N VAL A 172 -15.91 3.64 1.44
CA VAL A 172 -17.28 4.01 1.82
C VAL A 172 -17.30 5.31 2.63
N GLU A 173 -16.41 5.49 3.62
CA GLU A 173 -16.32 6.71 4.43
C GLU A 173 -15.96 7.95 3.58
N VAL A 174 -15.07 7.81 2.60
CA VAL A 174 -14.68 8.90 1.70
C VAL A 174 -15.81 9.28 0.75
N ALA A 175 -16.45 8.29 0.14
CA ALA A 175 -17.62 8.55 -0.71
C ALA A 175 -18.76 9.24 0.06
N GLN A 176 -18.93 8.87 1.34
CA GLN A 176 -19.86 9.54 2.23
C GLN A 176 -19.43 10.99 2.50
N THR A 177 -18.16 11.24 2.79
CA THR A 177 -17.62 12.59 2.99
C THR A 177 -17.79 13.47 1.75
N MET A 178 -17.58 12.94 0.55
CA MET A 178 -17.84 13.63 -0.71
C MET A 178 -19.32 13.98 -0.85
N THR A 179 -20.21 13.03 -0.53
CA THR A 179 -21.66 13.23 -0.55
C THR A 179 -22.09 14.31 0.45
N ASP A 180 -21.50 14.34 1.64
CA ASP A 180 -21.78 15.34 2.67
C ASP A 180 -21.33 16.73 2.23
N ARG A 181 -20.21 16.82 1.51
CA ARG A 181 -19.75 18.06 0.89
C ARG A 181 -20.71 18.54 -0.21
N CYS A 182 -21.18 17.64 -1.08
CA CYS A 182 -22.21 17.97 -2.07
C CYS A 182 -23.48 18.51 -1.38
N ASN A 183 -23.89 17.92 -0.25
CA ASN A 183 -25.02 18.43 0.53
C ASN A 183 -24.74 19.84 1.06
N ALA A 184 -23.55 20.10 1.61
CA ALA A 184 -23.20 21.42 2.15
C ALA A 184 -23.14 22.52 1.08
N ASP A 185 -22.68 22.18 -0.13
CA ASP A 185 -22.48 23.13 -1.21
C ASP A 185 -23.78 23.50 -1.95
N PHE A 186 -24.74 22.58 -2.04
CA PHE A 186 -25.94 22.76 -2.89
C PHE A 186 -27.28 22.72 -2.16
N LYS A 187 -27.37 22.18 -0.93
CA LYS A 187 -28.62 22.19 -0.17
C LYS A 187 -28.70 23.42 0.74
N ASN A 188 -29.90 23.96 0.83
CA ASN A 188 -30.21 25.05 1.76
C ASN A 188 -30.42 24.55 3.19
N GLN A 189 -30.61 25.48 4.14
CA GLN A 189 -30.76 25.16 5.56
C GLN A 189 -31.98 24.28 5.89
N SER A 190 -32.96 24.18 4.99
CA SER A 190 -34.12 23.29 5.15
C SER A 190 -33.90 21.90 4.57
N GLY A 191 -32.71 21.63 3.99
CA GLY A 191 -32.39 20.38 3.30
C GLY A 191 -32.95 20.27 1.88
N GLY A 192 -33.55 21.35 1.37
CA GLY A 192 -34.03 21.48 -0.01
C GLY A 192 -33.05 22.22 -0.91
N PHE A 193 -33.50 22.63 -2.09
CA PHE A 193 -32.70 23.36 -3.08
C PHE A 193 -33.29 24.75 -3.31
N ASP A 194 -32.43 25.75 -3.50
CA ASP A 194 -32.85 27.12 -3.80
C ASP A 194 -33.22 27.31 -5.28
N SER A 195 -32.74 26.41 -6.16
CA SER A 195 -33.11 26.36 -7.58
C SER A 195 -33.08 24.95 -8.17
N GLU A 196 -33.72 24.76 -9.33
CA GLU A 196 -33.60 23.53 -10.13
C GLU A 196 -32.16 23.27 -10.60
N GLN A 197 -31.39 24.34 -10.79
CA GLN A 197 -30.00 24.26 -11.20
C GLN A 197 -29.13 23.70 -10.07
N ASP A 198 -29.38 24.10 -8.82
CA ASP A 198 -28.70 23.54 -7.64
C ASP A 198 -29.06 22.08 -7.43
N SER A 199 -30.32 21.71 -7.68
CA SER A 199 -30.76 20.30 -7.62
C SER A 199 -30.05 19.43 -8.65
N THR A 200 -29.88 19.93 -9.88
CA THR A 200 -29.18 19.21 -10.95
C THR A 200 -27.68 19.10 -10.66
N ALA A 201 -27.06 20.19 -10.19
CA ALA A 201 -25.64 20.21 -9.84
C ALA A 201 -25.34 19.28 -8.65
N TRP A 202 -26.22 19.25 -7.64
CA TRP A 202 -26.14 18.32 -6.53
C TRP A 202 -26.18 16.87 -7.00
N GLN A 203 -27.10 16.53 -7.92
CA GLN A 203 -27.22 15.16 -8.44
C GLN A 203 -25.92 14.72 -9.14
N LEU A 204 -25.37 15.57 -10.01
CA LEU A 204 -24.08 15.29 -10.68
C LEU A 204 -22.93 15.11 -9.67
N CYS A 205 -22.89 15.91 -8.61
CA CYS A 205 -21.89 15.81 -7.55
C CYS A 205 -21.99 14.47 -6.80
N VAL A 206 -23.20 14.07 -6.40
CA VAL A 206 -23.43 12.80 -5.70
C VAL A 206 -23.17 11.60 -6.61
N ASP A 207 -23.57 11.67 -7.88
CA ASP A 207 -23.29 10.62 -8.86
C ASP A 207 -21.78 10.44 -9.07
N ALA A 208 -21.01 11.54 -9.06
CA ALA A 208 -19.55 11.48 -9.12
C ALA A 208 -18.94 10.83 -7.87
N ALA A 209 -19.46 11.13 -6.67
CA ALA A 209 -19.03 10.48 -5.43
C ALA A 209 -19.34 8.97 -5.42
N GLN A 210 -20.52 8.60 -5.93
CA GLN A 210 -20.93 7.21 -6.03
C GLN A 210 -20.10 6.45 -7.06
N LYS A 211 -19.86 7.05 -8.23
CA LYS A 211 -18.99 6.48 -9.27
C LYS A 211 -17.56 6.30 -8.75
N TRP A 212 -17.02 7.29 -8.04
CA TRP A 212 -15.71 7.18 -7.40
C TRP A 212 -15.69 5.99 -6.43
N LYS A 213 -16.72 5.82 -5.60
CA LYS A 213 -16.82 4.67 -4.69
C LYS A 213 -16.76 3.34 -5.45
N GLU A 214 -17.49 3.20 -6.54
CA GLU A 214 -17.54 1.98 -7.35
C GLU A 214 -16.20 1.69 -8.03
N GLU A 215 -15.49 2.71 -8.51
CA GLU A 215 -14.17 2.57 -9.13
C GLU A 215 -13.06 2.19 -8.13
N HIS A 216 -13.27 2.42 -6.83
CA HIS A 216 -12.24 2.30 -5.80
C HIS A 216 -12.55 1.25 -4.72
N LEU A 217 -13.71 0.60 -4.78
CA LEU A 217 -14.01 -0.57 -3.95
C LEU A 217 -13.21 -1.80 -4.44
N PRO A 218 -12.57 -2.58 -3.54
CA PRO A 218 -11.83 -3.79 -3.88
C PRO A 218 -12.70 -4.99 -4.26
#